data_AF-A0A1S8A752-F1
#
_entry.id   AF-A0A1S8A752-F1
#
_cell.length_a   1.000
_cell.length_b   1.000
_cell.length_c   1.000
_cell.angle_alpha   90.00
_cell.angle_beta   90.00
_cell.angle_gamma   90.00
#
_symmetry.space_group_name_H-M   'P 1'
#
loop_
_entity.id
_entity.type
_entity.pdbx_description
1 polymer ?
#
loop_
_entity_poly.entity_id
_entity_poly.type
_entity_poly.pdbx_seq_one_letter_code
_entity_poly.pdbx_strand_id
1 'polypeptide(L)'
;MDLLKLKIVNDPYPDDTLFAWFRSWNHERITNKAKTLMLVQNETKIPVPKLLDSGALLGSRRYLVTELIDGLTLKEMRSQDCLKPVG
;
A
#
# COMPACT_ATOMS: atom_id res chain seq x y z
N MET A 1 26.87 18.39 -8.51
CA MET A 1 26.22 17.50 -7.52
C MET A 1 24.81 18.04 -7.30
N ASP A 2 23.91 17.67 -8.20
CA ASP A 2 22.54 18.18 -8.26
C ASP A 2 21.65 17.51 -7.21
N LEU A 3 21.20 18.29 -6.24
CA LEU A 3 20.13 17.93 -5.32
C LEU A 3 18.81 17.93 -6.11
N LEU A 4 18.38 16.75 -6.54
CA LEU A 4 17.10 16.51 -7.18
C LEU A 4 15.96 17.03 -6.29
N LYS A 5 15.33 18.10 -6.77
CA LYS A 5 14.11 18.74 -6.28
C LYS A 5 13.07 17.70 -5.87
N LEU A 6 12.84 17.58 -4.56
CA LEU A 6 11.63 16.97 -4.04
C LEU A 6 10.46 17.89 -4.36
N LYS A 7 9.68 17.56 -5.40
CA LYS A 7 8.38 18.19 -5.66
C LYS A 7 7.48 17.93 -4.45
N ILE A 8 7.26 18.97 -3.66
CA ILE A 8 6.20 19.03 -2.65
C ILE A 8 4.89 19.16 -3.42
N VAL A 9 4.01 18.18 -3.32
CA VAL A 9 2.63 18.30 -3.78
C VAL A 9 1.85 18.93 -2.64
N ASN A 10 1.47 20.19 -2.79
CA ASN A 10 0.65 20.91 -1.82
C ASN A 10 -0.82 20.52 -2.06
N ASP A 11 -1.47 19.95 -1.05
CA ASP A 11 -2.91 19.70 -1.02
C ASP A 11 -3.45 20.25 0.32
N PRO A 12 -3.84 21.54 0.39
CA PRO A 12 -4.22 22.18 1.64
C PRO A 12 -5.58 21.65 2.14
N TYR A 13 -5.77 21.64 3.46
CA TYR A 13 -7.10 21.42 4.03
C TYR A 13 -8.07 22.54 3.64
N PRO A 14 -9.39 22.35 3.76
CA PRO A 14 -10.40 23.37 3.43
C PRO A 14 -10.31 24.67 4.26
N ASP A 15 -9.51 24.68 5.33
CA ASP A 15 -9.26 25.84 6.21
C ASP A 15 -7.94 26.55 5.89
N ASP A 16 -7.36 26.31 4.70
CA ASP A 16 -6.10 26.87 4.22
C ASP A 16 -4.88 26.55 5.10
N THR A 17 -4.99 25.61 6.05
CA THR A 17 -3.80 25.12 6.75
C THR A 17 -2.89 24.35 5.80
N LEU A 18 -1.62 24.76 5.77
CA LEU A 18 -0.59 24.14 4.94
C LEU A 18 -0.34 22.70 5.40
N PHE A 19 -0.80 21.72 4.62
CA PHE A 19 -0.45 20.32 4.81
C PHE A 19 0.99 20.07 4.34
N ALA A 20 1.94 20.24 5.25
CA ALA A 20 3.33 19.90 4.98
C ALA A 20 3.49 18.36 5.01
N TRP A 21 3.78 17.75 3.85
CA TRP A 21 4.20 16.34 3.70
C TRP A 21 5.58 16.06 4.33
N PHE A 22 5.82 16.45 5.59
CA PHE A 22 7.08 16.25 6.30
C PHE A 22 7.20 14.81 6.86
N ARG A 23 7.34 13.85 5.95
CA ARG A 23 8.22 12.66 6.02
C ARG A 23 8.45 11.93 7.37
N SER A 24 7.43 11.72 8.19
CA SER A 24 7.38 10.61 9.16
C SER A 24 6.58 9.39 8.64
N TRP A 25 5.95 9.53 7.47
CA TRP A 25 4.93 8.60 6.96
C TRP A 25 5.41 7.21 6.54
N ASN A 26 6.71 7.00 6.26
CA ASN A 26 7.16 5.67 5.83
C ASN A 26 6.95 4.60 6.91
N HIS A 27 7.22 4.94 8.16
CA HIS A 27 7.07 4.01 9.28
C HIS A 27 5.61 3.80 9.65
N GLU A 28 4.84 4.90 9.67
CA GLU A 28 3.42 4.85 9.99
C GLU A 28 2.62 4.08 8.92
N ARG A 29 2.97 4.25 7.64
CA ARG A 29 2.31 3.54 6.54
C ARG A 29 2.43 2.03 6.64
N ILE A 30 3.60 1.49 7.04
CA ILE A 30 3.78 0.04 7.20
C ILE A 30 2.91 -0.48 8.34
N THR A 31 2.87 0.24 9.46
CA THR A 31 2.04 -0.12 10.61
C THR A 31 0.55 -0.02 10.29
N ASN A 32 0.13 1.03 9.59
CA ASN A 32 -1.25 1.19 9.16
C ASN A 32 -1.64 0.08 8.18
N LYS A 33 -0.76 -0.27 7.24
CA LYS A 33 -0.99 -1.40 6.32
C LYS A 33 -1.18 -2.72 7.07
N ALA A 34 -0.37 -3.02 8.09
CA ALA A 34 -0.52 -4.22 8.90
C ALA A 34 -1.88 -4.26 9.62
N LYS A 35 -2.26 -3.16 10.28
CA LYS A 35 -3.56 -3.03 10.97
C LYS A 35 -4.74 -3.14 10.00
N THR A 36 -4.65 -2.48 8.85
CA THR A 36 -5.70 -2.54 7.81
C THR A 36 -5.86 -3.95 7.27
N LEU A 37 -4.78 -4.68 7.02
CA LEU A 37 -4.87 -6.07 6.56
C LEU A 37 -5.60 -6.94 7.58
N MET A 38 -5.26 -6.82 8.87
CA MET A 38 -5.97 -7.55 9.94
C MET A 38 -7.46 -7.18 10.01
N LEU A 39 -7.79 -5.89 9.91
CA LEU A 39 -9.18 -5.43 9.96
C LEU A 39 -9.98 -5.96 8.77
N VAL A 40 -9.46 -5.83 7.54
CA VAL A 40 -10.16 -6.29 6.34
C VAL A 40 -10.32 -7.81 6.36
N GLN A 41 -9.31 -8.54 6.84
CA GLN A 41 -9.36 -9.99 6.97
C GLN A 41 -10.44 -10.46 7.96
N ASN A 42 -10.62 -9.75 9.08
CA ASN A 42 -11.56 -10.14 10.12
C ASN A 42 -12.99 -9.67 9.85
N GLU A 43 -13.15 -8.48 9.30
CA GLU A 43 -14.45 -7.80 9.20
C GLU A 43 -15.12 -7.92 7.83
N THR A 44 -14.42 -8.48 6.84
CA THR A 44 -14.94 -8.56 5.47
C THR A 44 -14.76 -9.94 4.86
N LYS A 45 -15.50 -10.20 3.78
CA LYS A 45 -15.34 -11.39 2.93
C LYS A 45 -14.35 -11.17 1.79
N ILE A 46 -13.71 -9.99 1.72
CA ILE A 46 -12.79 -9.67 0.63
C ILE A 46 -11.49 -10.46 0.87
N PRO A 47 -11.04 -11.26 -0.11
CA PRO A 47 -9.79 -11.99 0.02
C PRO A 47 -8.64 -10.98 0.03
N VAL A 48 -7.87 -10.98 1.13
CA VAL A 48 -6.66 -10.17 1.30
C VAL A 48 -5.48 -11.06 1.72
N PRO A 49 -4.24 -10.66 1.45
CA PRO A 49 -3.08 -11.41 1.90
C PRO A 49 -3.08 -11.50 3.43
N LYS A 50 -2.92 -12.70 3.98
CA LYS A 50 -2.79 -12.83 5.44
C LYS A 50 -1.49 -12.20 5.92
N LEU A 51 -1.57 -11.54 7.07
CA LEU A 51 -0.39 -11.03 7.76
C LEU A 51 0.37 -12.20 8.40
N LEU A 52 1.62 -12.43 7.97
CA LEU A 52 2.48 -13.48 8.53
C LEU A 52 3.39 -12.93 9.64
N ASP A 53 3.96 -11.74 9.42
CA ASP A 53 4.82 -11.06 10.39
C ASP A 53 4.90 -9.55 10.11
N SER A 54 5.15 -8.75 11.14
CA SER A 54 5.46 -7.32 11.00
C SER A 54 6.28 -6.83 12.18
N GLY A 55 7.17 -5.88 11.95
CA GLY A 55 8.02 -5.38 13.02
C GLY A 55 8.94 -4.25 12.62
N ALA A 56 9.90 -3.98 13.50
CA ALA A 56 10.97 -3.00 13.29
C ALA A 56 12.31 -3.73 13.25
N LEU A 57 13.16 -3.33 12.29
CA LEU A 57 14.56 -3.71 12.20
C LEU A 57 15.42 -2.63 12.88
N LEU A 58 16.68 -2.96 13.15
CA LEU A 58 17.67 -2.00 13.63
C LEU A 58 17.77 -0.80 12.68
N GLY A 59 17.77 0.42 13.25
CA GLY A 59 17.90 1.65 12.46
C GLY A 59 16.58 2.22 11.93
N SER A 60 15.48 2.08 12.68
CA SER A 60 14.14 2.62 12.43
C SER A 60 13.33 2.00 11.28
N ARG A 61 13.95 1.20 10.39
CA ARG A 61 13.24 0.54 9.29
C ARG A 61 12.16 -0.41 9.81
N ARG A 62 10.95 -0.33 9.24
CA ARG A 62 9.86 -1.29 9.50
C ARG A 62 9.71 -2.28 8.35
N TYR A 63 9.16 -3.44 8.64
CA TYR A 63 8.90 -4.49 7.66
C TYR A 63 7.50 -5.10 7.83
N LEU A 64 7.03 -5.74 6.76
CA LEU A 64 5.74 -6.39 6.66
C LEU A 64 5.90 -7.63 5.79
N VAL A 65 5.46 -8.78 6.30
CA VAL A 65 5.48 -10.06 5.59
C VAL A 65 4.04 -10.54 5.46
N THR A 66 3.64 -10.88 4.23
CA THR A 66 2.30 -11.39 3.93
C THR A 66 2.37 -12.65 3.10
N GLU A 67 1.27 -13.41 3.06
CA GLU A 67 1.09 -14.45 2.06
C GLU A 67 1.22 -13.87 0.65
N LEU A 68 1.77 -14.66 -0.28
CA LEU A 68 1.73 -14.37 -1.70
C LEU A 68 0.33 -14.73 -2.22
N ILE A 69 -0.28 -13.82 -2.98
CA ILE A 69 -1.50 -14.13 -3.74
C ILE A 69 -1.12 -14.30 -5.19
N ASP A 70 -1.29 -15.52 -5.70
CA ASP A 70 -1.11 -15.82 -7.11
C ASP A 70 -2.33 -15.37 -7.92
N GLY A 71 -2.08 -14.76 -9.07
CA GLY A 71 -3.12 -14.32 -9.99
C GLY A 71 -2.67 -13.20 -10.90
N LEU A 72 -3.51 -12.89 -11.88
CA LEU A 72 -3.32 -11.74 -12.75
C LEU A 72 -3.86 -10.50 -12.06
N THR A 73 -3.13 -9.40 -12.15
CA THR A 73 -3.68 -8.10 -11.80
C THR A 73 -4.78 -7.71 -12.80
N LEU A 74 -5.75 -6.91 -12.35
CA LEU A 74 -6.80 -6.39 -13.23
C LEU A 74 -6.23 -5.63 -14.44
N LYS A 75 -5.02 -5.07 -14.32
CA LYS A 75 -4.33 -4.42 -15.44
C LYS A 75 -3.88 -5.43 -16.49
N GLU A 76 -3.31 -6.56 -16.07
CA GLU A 76 -2.89 -7.64 -16.95
C GLU A 76 -4.09 -8.34 -17.59
N MET A 77 -5.22 -8.44 -16.87
CA MET A 77 -6.46 -8.95 -17.45
C MET A 77 -6.98 -8.07 -18.59
N ARG A 78 -6.83 -6.73 -18.51
CA ARG A 78 -7.25 -5.84 -19.61
C ARG A 78 -6.46 -6.05 -20.91
N SER A 79 -5.23 -6.56 -20.81
CA SER A 79 -4.42 -6.90 -21.99
C SER A 79 -4.70 -8.31 -22.52
N GLN A 80 -5.48 -9.12 -21.82
CA GLN A 80 -5.92 -10.42 -22.28
C GLN A 80 -7.33 -10.27 -22.86
N ASP A 81 -7.49 -10.56 -24.14
CA ASP A 81 -8.82 -10.67 -24.74
C ASP A 81 -9.65 -11.72 -23.98
N CYS A 82 -10.93 -11.45 -23.76
CA CYS A 82 -11.83 -12.39 -23.10
C CYS A 82 -11.78 -13.75 -23.82
N LEU A 83 -11.31 -14.78 -23.13
CA LEU A 83 -11.37 -16.15 -23.65
C LEU A 83 -12.85 -16.52 -23.83
N LYS A 84 -13.30 -16.68 -25.08
CA LYS A 84 -14.61 -17.27 -25.35
C LYS A 84 -14.61 -18.70 -24.81
N PRO A 85 -15.69 -19.14 -24.14
CA PRO A 85 -15.82 -20.56 -23.80
C PRO A 85 -15.74 -21.38 -25.09
N VAL A 86 -15.02 -22.50 -25.03
CA VAL A 86 -15.01 -23.49 -26.11
C VAL A 86 -16.42 -24.06 -26.19
N GLY A 87 -17.07 -23.88 -27.34
CA GLY A 87 -18.39 -24.45 -27.65
C GLY A 87 -18.30 -25.93 -27.98
#